data_AF-A0A2T1DA13-F1
#
_entry.id   AF-A0A2T1DA13-F1
#
_cell.length_a   1.000
_cell.length_b   1.000
_cell.length_c   1.000
_cell.angle_alpha   90.00
_cell.angle_beta   90.00
_cell.angle_gamma   90.00
#
_symmetry.space_group_name_H-M   'P 1'
#
loop_
_entity.id
_entity.type
_entity.pdbx_description
1 polymer ?
#
loop_
_entity_poly.entity_id
_entity_poly.type
_entity_poly.pdbx_seq_one_letter_code
_entity_poly.pdbx_strand_id
1 'polypeptide(L)'
;MAWAKRQPPALWGETRKQIWQRDQGRCQGPYCQHQLPNSLSLKNAHIDHILEVSKGGSDADSNLRTLCRRCHCLRSSIAHQGMISAALRDDVIPPNWRTLVWEG
;
A
#
# COMPACT_ATOMS: atom_id res chain seq x y z
N MET A 1 -16.81 16.71 -13.56
CA MET A 1 -15.80 16.01 -12.76
C MET A 1 -15.48 14.70 -13.45
N ALA A 2 -14.28 14.55 -14.01
CA ALA A 2 -13.90 13.32 -14.69
C ALA A 2 -13.54 12.28 -13.62
N TRP A 3 -14.37 11.26 -13.45
CA TRP A 3 -13.98 10.07 -12.70
C TRP A 3 -12.76 9.47 -13.41
N ALA A 4 -11.60 9.44 -12.76
CA ALA A 4 -10.43 8.76 -13.31
C ALA A 4 -10.82 7.30 -13.55
N LYS A 5 -10.93 6.89 -14.82
CA LYS A 5 -11.18 5.50 -15.19
C LYS A 5 -10.04 4.68 -14.60
N ARG A 6 -10.37 3.72 -13.73
CA ARG A 6 -9.43 2.70 -13.28
C ARG A 6 -8.75 2.06 -14.48
N GLN A 7 -7.44 1.87 -14.40
CA GLN A 7 -6.71 1.13 -15.42
C GLN A 7 -7.33 -0.26 -15.66
N PRO A 8 -7.35 -0.74 -16.92
CA PRO A 8 -7.64 -2.13 -17.24
C PRO A 8 -6.78 -3.11 -16.41
N PRO A 9 -7.32 -4.27 -15.99
CA PRO A 9 -6.59 -5.23 -15.16
C PRO A 9 -5.24 -5.68 -15.73
N ALA A 10 -5.13 -5.79 -17.07
CA ALA A 10 -3.89 -6.16 -17.74
C ALA A 10 -2.79 -5.12 -17.51
N LEU A 11 -3.12 -3.83 -17.64
CA LEU A 11 -2.19 -2.72 -17.42
C LEU A 11 -1.80 -2.61 -15.94
N TRP A 12 -2.72 -2.91 -15.03
CA TRP A 12 -2.42 -2.89 -13.60
C TRP A 12 -1.31 -3.87 -13.20
N GLY A 13 -1.21 -5.03 -13.86
CA GLY A 13 -0.12 -5.98 -13.62
C GLY A 13 1.25 -5.40 -13.95
N GLU A 14 1.35 -4.67 -15.05
CA GLU A 14 2.57 -3.98 -15.50
C GLU A 14 2.90 -2.80 -14.59
N THR A 15 1.91 -1.96 -14.30
CA THR A 15 2.02 -0.85 -13.34
C THR A 15 2.56 -1.36 -11.99
N ARG A 16 2.04 -2.48 -11.48
CA ARG A 16 2.52 -3.04 -10.21
C ARG A 16 4.00 -3.41 -10.25
N LYS A 17 4.44 -4.03 -11.34
CA LYS A 17 5.85 -4.41 -11.53
C LYS A 17 6.73 -3.17 -11.65
N GLN A 18 6.31 -2.16 -12.40
CA GLN A 18 7.02 -0.90 -12.59
C GLN A 18 7.23 -0.15 -11.27
N ILE A 19 6.18 0.05 -10.48
CA ILE A 19 6.28 0.74 -9.18
C ILE A 19 7.14 -0.03 -8.19
N TRP A 20 7.00 -1.36 -8.14
CA TRP A 20 7.87 -2.21 -7.32
C TRP A 20 9.34 -2.09 -7.71
N GLN A 21 9.66 -2.07 -9.01
CA GLN A 21 11.02 -1.89 -9.51
C GLN A 21 11.57 -0.50 -9.16
N ARG A 22 10.77 0.56 -9.36
CA ARG A 22 11.11 1.94 -8.98
C ARG A 22 11.47 2.04 -7.50
N ASP A 23 10.67 1.40 -6.65
CA ASP A 23 10.87 1.40 -5.20
C ASP A 23 11.96 0.41 -4.74
N GLN A 24 12.66 -0.23 -5.70
CA GLN A 24 13.70 -1.23 -5.46
C GLN A 24 13.21 -2.41 -4.61
N GLY A 25 11.92 -2.73 -4.73
CA GLY A 25 11.23 -3.72 -3.93
C GLY A 25 11.17 -3.40 -2.44
N ARG A 26 11.35 -2.13 -2.04
CA ARG A 26 11.33 -1.73 -0.63
C ARG A 26 10.00 -1.09 -0.25
N CYS A 27 9.56 -1.35 0.97
CA CYS A 27 8.40 -0.68 1.55
C CYS A 27 8.67 0.82 1.73
N GLN A 28 7.79 1.66 1.18
CA GLN A 28 7.80 3.13 1.29
C GLN A 28 6.92 3.65 2.44
N GLY A 29 6.46 2.76 3.32
CA GLY A 29 5.63 3.14 4.47
C GLY A 29 6.46 3.63 5.67
N PRO A 30 5.87 4.42 6.57
CA PRO A 30 6.61 5.12 7.63
C PRO A 30 7.32 4.17 8.61
N TYR A 31 6.78 2.96 8.80
CA TYR A 31 7.38 1.96 9.69
C TYR A 31 8.56 1.20 9.09
N CYS A 32 8.79 1.29 7.77
CA CYS A 32 9.79 0.49 7.09
C CYS A 32 10.75 1.29 6.20
N GLN A 33 10.37 2.48 5.72
CA GLN A 33 11.14 3.21 4.72
C GLN A 33 12.59 3.52 5.16
N HIS A 34 12.83 3.66 6.47
CA HIS A 34 14.15 3.94 7.04
C HIS A 34 14.77 2.74 7.79
N GLN A 35 14.13 1.57 7.75
CA GLN A 35 14.60 0.38 8.45
C GLN A 35 15.12 -0.66 7.45
N LEU A 36 16.26 -1.29 7.74
CA LEU A 36 16.76 -2.43 6.98
C LEU A 36 16.70 -3.69 7.85
N PRO A 37 16.32 -4.86 7.29
CA PRO A 37 15.87 -5.08 5.92
C PRO A 37 14.39 -4.74 5.71
N ASN A 38 14.04 -4.08 4.59
CA ASN A 38 12.66 -3.75 4.20
C ASN A 38 12.29 -4.23 2.79
N SER A 39 13.04 -5.21 2.26
CA SER A 39 12.80 -5.81 0.96
C SER A 39 11.52 -6.65 0.94
N LEU A 40 10.76 -6.54 -0.13
CA LEU A 40 9.50 -7.23 -0.40
C LEU A 40 9.58 -7.93 -1.75
N SER A 41 9.10 -9.16 -1.83
CA SER A 41 8.83 -9.78 -3.12
C SER A 41 7.66 -9.07 -3.81
N LEU A 42 7.64 -9.05 -5.15
CA LEU A 42 6.53 -8.48 -5.92
C LEU A 42 5.17 -9.09 -5.54
N LYS A 43 5.14 -10.39 -5.17
CA LYS A 43 3.93 -11.08 -4.72
C LYS A 43 3.38 -10.53 -3.40
N ASN A 44 4.27 -10.15 -2.48
CA ASN A 44 3.90 -9.66 -1.15
C ASN A 44 3.79 -8.12 -1.09
N ALA A 45 4.17 -7.44 -2.17
CA ALA A 45 4.07 -6.00 -2.30
C ALA A 45 2.62 -5.57 -2.64
N HIS A 46 2.13 -4.62 -1.84
CA HIS A 46 0.88 -3.91 -2.10
C HIS A 46 1.21 -2.58 -2.78
N ILE A 47 0.67 -2.35 -3.98
CA ILE A 47 0.82 -1.06 -4.66
C ILE A 47 -0.38 -0.20 -4.28
N ASP A 48 -0.07 0.93 -3.65
CA ASP A 48 -0.98 1.74 -2.86
C ASP A 48 -1.00 3.17 -3.41
N HIS A 49 -2.18 3.77 -3.52
CA HIS A 49 -2.33 5.14 -3.99
C HIS A 49 -2.06 6.15 -2.87
N ILE A 50 -1.00 6.96 -2.93
CA ILE A 50 -0.66 7.99 -1.93
C ILE A 50 -1.87 8.88 -1.60
N LEU A 51 -2.55 9.42 -2.61
CA LEU A 51 -3.89 9.98 -2.50
C LEU A 51 -4.90 8.92 -2.95
N GLU A 52 -5.86 8.58 -2.10
CA GLU A 52 -6.89 7.58 -2.45
C GLU A 52 -7.69 7.99 -3.69
N VAL A 53 -8.10 7.00 -4.49
CA VAL A 53 -8.96 7.24 -5.67
C VAL A 53 -10.28 7.91 -5.29
N SER A 54 -10.85 7.56 -4.13
CA SER A 54 -12.06 8.21 -3.57
C SER A 54 -11.89 9.71 -3.31
N LYS A 55 -10.64 10.15 -3.09
CA LYS A 55 -10.25 11.54 -2.84
C LYS A 55 -9.66 12.22 -4.09
N GLY A 56 -9.79 11.61 -5.27
CA GLY A 56 -9.29 12.16 -6.53
C GLY A 56 -7.89 11.70 -6.92
N GLY A 57 -7.34 10.69 -6.24
CA GLY A 57 -6.08 10.04 -6.63
C GLY A 57 -6.13 9.42 -8.02
N SER A 58 -4.99 9.45 -8.72
CA SER A 58 -4.82 8.87 -10.06
C SER A 58 -3.94 7.62 -10.01
N ASP A 59 -3.99 6.81 -11.08
CA ASP A 59 -3.08 5.67 -11.29
C ASP A 59 -1.69 6.11 -11.83
N ALA A 60 -1.35 7.40 -11.75
CA ALA A 60 -0.04 7.89 -12.16
C ALA A 60 1.04 7.42 -11.19
N ASP A 61 2.23 7.11 -11.71
CA ASP A 61 3.37 6.63 -10.92
C ASP A 61 3.67 7.50 -9.69
N SER A 62 3.59 8.83 -9.82
CA SER A 62 3.82 9.78 -8.73
C SER A 62 2.83 9.64 -7.57
N ASN A 63 1.66 9.06 -7.83
CA ASN A 63 0.63 8.78 -6.84
C ASN A 63 0.64 7.33 -6.35
N LEU A 64 1.56 6.48 -6.82
CA LEU A 64 1.64 5.08 -6.41
C LEU A 64 2.89 4.82 -5.56
N ARG A 65 2.80 3.88 -4.62
CA ARG A 65 3.92 3.43 -3.78
C ARG A 65 3.83 1.95 -3.40
N THR A 66 4.97 1.35 -3.12
CA THR A 66 5.10 -0.02 -2.64
C THR A 66 4.98 -0.08 -1.12
N LEU A 67 4.05 -0.87 -0.59
CA LEU A 67 3.87 -1.11 0.84
C LEU A 67 3.93 -2.61 1.18
N CYS A 68 4.43 -2.90 2.38
CA CYS A 68 4.28 -4.22 3.00
C CYS A 68 2.87 -4.36 3.58
N ARG A 69 2.46 -5.60 3.88
CA ARG A 69 1.14 -5.89 4.49
C ARG A 69 0.89 -5.08 5.76
N ARG A 70 1.89 -4.93 6.63
CA ARG A 70 1.79 -4.15 7.88
C ARG A 70 1.47 -2.68 7.59
N CYS A 71 2.30 -2.01 6.80
CA CYS A 71 2.09 -0.59 6.47
C CYS A 71 0.76 -0.39 5.73
N HIS A 72 0.45 -1.25 4.76
CA HIS A 72 -0.80 -1.17 4.00
C HIS A 72 -2.04 -1.30 4.90
N CYS A 73 -2.05 -2.28 5.81
CA CYS A 73 -3.15 -2.54 6.73
C CYS A 73 -3.34 -1.43 7.76
N LEU A 74 -2.25 -0.78 8.19
CA LEU A 74 -2.28 0.32 9.16
C LEU A 74 -2.59 1.68 8.52
N ARG A 75 -2.73 1.74 7.19
CA ARG A 75 -3.07 2.99 6.52
C ARG A 75 -4.52 3.36 6.82
N SER A 76 -4.77 4.65 7.08
CA SER A 76 -6.08 5.20 7.42
C SER A 76 -7.02 5.23 6.22
N SER A 77 -7.54 4.06 5.85
CA SER A 77 -8.54 3.88 4.80
C SER A 77 -9.67 2.99 5.28
N ILE A 78 -10.91 3.35 4.97
CA ILE A 78 -12.08 2.49 5.21
C ILE A 78 -11.92 1.16 4.46
N ALA A 79 -11.31 1.18 3.27
CA ALA A 79 -11.10 -0.01 2.45
C ALA A 79 -10.14 -1.02 3.10
N HIS A 80 -9.26 -0.58 4.02
CA HIS A 80 -8.22 -1.43 4.61
C HIS A 80 -8.64 -2.05 5.95
N GLN A 81 -9.73 -1.59 6.56
CA GLN A 81 -10.21 -2.12 7.85
C GLN A 81 -10.52 -3.63 7.79
N GLY A 82 -10.93 -4.15 6.64
CA GLY A 82 -11.16 -5.59 6.44
C GLY A 82 -9.92 -6.46 6.62
N MET A 83 -8.71 -5.90 6.54
CA MET A 83 -7.45 -6.63 6.69
C MET A 83 -7.03 -6.79 8.16
N ILE A 84 -7.57 -5.97 9.08
CA ILE A 84 -7.12 -5.88 10.48
C ILE A 84 -7.22 -7.21 11.20
N SER A 85 -8.39 -7.86 11.15
CA SER A 85 -8.60 -9.13 11.86
C SER A 85 -7.66 -10.23 11.41
N ALA A 86 -7.34 -10.29 10.11
CA ALA A 86 -6.37 -11.24 9.59
C ALA A 86 -4.94 -10.86 9.98
N ALA A 87 -4.58 -9.58 9.93
CA ALA A 87 -3.26 -9.12 10.31
C ALA A 87 -2.97 -9.31 11.81
N LEU A 88 -3.99 -9.23 12.66
CA LEU A 88 -3.89 -9.58 14.09
C LEU A 88 -3.67 -11.08 14.30
N ARG A 89 -4.42 -11.94 13.61
CA ARG A 89 -4.25 -13.41 13.72
C ARG A 89 -2.87 -13.89 13.27
N ASP A 90 -2.29 -13.22 12.27
CA ASP A 90 -1.01 -13.59 11.70
C ASP A 90 0.17 -12.83 12.36
N ASP A 91 -0.07 -12.13 13.48
CA ASP A 91 0.93 -11.33 14.22
C ASP A 91 1.66 -10.27 13.38
N VAL A 92 1.04 -9.81 12.29
CA VAL A 92 1.58 -8.75 11.41
C VAL A 92 1.42 -7.37 12.04
N ILE A 93 0.38 -7.19 12.86
CA ILE A 93 0.13 -5.99 13.65
C ILE A 93 -0.21 -6.37 15.09
N PRO A 94 0.15 -5.55 16.09
CA PRO A 94 -0.17 -5.84 17.49
C PRO A 94 -1.62 -5.44 17.86
N PRO A 95 -2.18 -5.92 18.99
CA PRO A 95 -3.53 -5.55 19.44
C PRO A 95 -3.77 -4.05 19.61
N ASN A 96 -2.74 -3.28 19.93
CA ASN A 96 -2.78 -1.81 20.04
C ASN A 96 -2.64 -1.08 18.68
N TRP A 97 -2.86 -1.77 17.55
CA TRP A 97 -2.69 -1.26 16.18
C TRP A 97 -3.33 0.10 15.91
N ARG A 98 -4.41 0.46 16.62
CA ARG A 98 -5.09 1.76 16.45
C ARG A 98 -4.15 2.95 16.70
N THR A 99 -3.18 2.78 17.59
CA THR A 99 -2.13 3.78 17.88
C THR A 99 -1.06 3.86 16.78
N LEU A 100 -1.04 2.88 15.90
CA LEU A 100 -0.11 2.74 14.78
C LEU A 100 -0.80 3.01 13.43
N VAL A 101 -2.00 3.59 13.43
CA VAL A 101 -2.64 4.01 12.19
C VAL A 101 -1.95 5.27 11.69
N TRP A 102 -1.70 5.33 10.39
CA TRP A 102 -1.00 6.44 9.74
C TRP A 102 -1.75 6.89 8.47
N GLU A 103 -1.44 8.10 8.01
CA GLU A 103 -2.01 8.85 6.87
C GLU A 103 -3.19 8.23 6.08
N GLY A 104 -4.24 9.04 5.90
CA GLY A 104 -5.36 8.78 4.98
C GLY A 104 -5.47 9.85 3.91
#